data_AF-A0A3R6YE02-F1
#
_entry.id   AF-A0A3R6YE02-F1
#
_cell.length_a   1.000
_cell.length_b   1.000
_cell.length_c   1.000
_cell.angle_alpha   90.00
_cell.angle_beta   90.00
_cell.angle_gamma   90.00
#
_symmetry.space_group_name_H-M   'P 1'
#
loop_
_entity.id
_entity.type
_entity.pdbx_description
1 polymer ?
#
loop_
_entity_poly.entity_id
_entity_poly.type
_entity_poly.pdbx_seq_one_letter_code
_entity_poly.pdbx_strand_id
1 'polypeptide(L)'
;MRQLNSYTNYECGEFQMPMCHEEVCHDSRGKTIDVFVKRKLANPERVAEIGKEKVLWVMQGGPGDSSTAMEQLMSSLYWEMNETVSIYTMDHRGTAGNAQVFVYALSYGTYLVERLMQLDSPAIAGYVVDSVVSQSAPDFAHMATFSNWDKDVAIVGDRFLALCGTDAFCSAKFNHANVSQVTWGLYASLDNAAAGGRGTNTCADMVDDLGVGAPSDSLRSLLGTMLQSPTFRELIPPLVYRLVRCHAKDVEVVQTFLDKRWSVRGPGEDSTLYYSELLYGLIVYSEMWQHPTPSYQALFDSFRQGIMGGDTYALVQSYCTFTAEIDRRLQGGNTCGVKVLASYVLSSGVLDAVDTSCLDEIIPVRFDSVGGNGYAAAYFGTADAFDGETSHYTYVQQAAKKGLHGTIPQSTEWVVAVGFLSAAVVMAVAVAVRSSVHLRRLRIKCEVETRSTDPAVFMPGIAHDLTDDEDRTPGTPPDPVVV
;
A
#
# COMPACT_ATOMS: atom_id res chain seq x y z
N MET A 1 -38.74 -20.68 10.80
CA MET A 1 -37.67 -21.36 10.03
C MET A 1 -37.96 -21.18 8.54
N ARG A 2 -36.96 -20.78 7.74
CA ARG A 2 -37.06 -20.68 6.27
C ARG A 2 -36.41 -21.93 5.65
N GLN A 3 -37.07 -22.56 4.67
CA GLN A 3 -36.45 -23.62 3.85
C GLN A 3 -35.65 -22.98 2.72
N LEU A 4 -34.38 -23.34 2.56
CA LEU A 4 -33.46 -22.71 1.60
C LEU A 4 -33.19 -23.54 0.34
N ASN A 5 -33.59 -24.81 0.29
CA ASN A 5 -33.34 -25.62 -0.91
C ASN A 5 -34.27 -26.84 -1.01
N SER A 6 -35.10 -26.89 -2.06
CA SER A 6 -36.05 -28.00 -2.30
C SER A 6 -35.37 -29.32 -2.67
N TYR A 7 -34.06 -29.30 -2.92
CA TYR A 7 -33.29 -30.49 -3.31
C TYR A 7 -32.53 -31.18 -2.17
N THR A 8 -32.29 -30.52 -1.01
CA THR A 8 -31.48 -31.10 0.09
C THR A 8 -32.16 -31.21 1.46
N ASN A 9 -33.33 -30.59 1.64
CA ASN A 9 -34.18 -30.64 2.85
C ASN A 9 -33.48 -30.22 4.17
N TYR A 10 -32.63 -29.19 4.15
CA TYR A 10 -32.09 -28.56 5.36
C TYR A 10 -32.94 -27.35 5.81
N GLU A 11 -33.05 -27.17 7.12
CA GLU A 11 -33.78 -26.08 7.79
C GLU A 11 -32.85 -25.32 8.73
N CYS A 12 -32.98 -23.99 8.81
CA CYS A 12 -32.19 -23.16 9.74
C CYS A 12 -33.10 -22.32 10.64
N GLY A 13 -32.59 -21.99 11.82
CA GLY A 13 -33.23 -21.11 12.78
C GLY A 13 -32.23 -20.43 13.70
N GLU A 14 -32.62 -19.27 14.21
CA GLU A 14 -31.89 -18.55 15.25
C GLU A 14 -32.70 -18.62 16.53
N PHE A 15 -31.98 -18.83 17.63
CA PHE A 15 -32.57 -19.03 18.95
C PHE A 15 -31.97 -18.05 19.93
N GLN A 16 -32.82 -17.23 20.52
CA GLN A 16 -32.43 -16.33 21.60
C GLN A 16 -32.11 -17.13 22.83
N MET A 17 -30.85 -17.08 23.22
CA MET A 17 -30.36 -17.63 24.46
C MET A 17 -30.00 -16.48 25.40
N PRO A 18 -30.17 -16.62 26.71
CA PRO A 18 -29.70 -15.59 27.61
C PRO A 18 -28.16 -15.49 27.50
N MET A 19 -27.66 -14.27 27.44
CA MET A 19 -26.21 -14.01 27.50
C MET A 19 -25.64 -14.54 28.82
N CYS A 20 -26.46 -14.51 29.86
CA CYS A 20 -26.12 -14.83 31.24
C CYS A 20 -27.20 -15.74 31.84
N HIS A 21 -26.84 -16.96 32.21
CA HIS A 21 -27.76 -17.92 32.82
C HIS A 21 -27.85 -17.67 34.33
N GLU A 22 -29.06 -17.73 34.92
CA GLU A 22 -29.34 -17.29 36.30
C GLU A 22 -28.48 -17.97 37.38
N GLU A 23 -28.07 -19.21 37.14
CA GLU A 23 -27.23 -19.98 38.06
C GLU A 23 -25.75 -19.55 38.03
N VAL A 24 -25.34 -18.79 37.00
CA VAL A 24 -23.94 -18.46 36.72
C VAL A 24 -23.68 -16.95 36.88
N CYS A 25 -24.63 -16.11 36.51
CA CYS A 25 -24.52 -14.67 36.68
C CYS A 25 -25.91 -14.00 36.72
N HIS A 26 -25.96 -12.74 37.16
CA HIS A 26 -27.19 -11.95 37.21
C HIS A 26 -27.15 -10.80 36.19
N ASP A 27 -28.02 -10.86 35.17
CA ASP A 27 -28.18 -9.77 34.19
C ASP A 27 -29.54 -9.10 34.35
N SER A 28 -29.56 -7.97 35.07
CA SER A 28 -30.77 -7.18 35.32
C SER A 28 -31.39 -6.56 34.06
N ARG A 29 -30.68 -6.60 32.93
CA ARG A 29 -31.15 -6.07 31.64
C ARG A 29 -31.72 -7.16 30.74
N GLY A 30 -31.64 -8.43 31.14
CA GLY A 30 -32.18 -9.57 30.41
C GLY A 30 -31.62 -9.70 28.99
N LYS A 31 -30.33 -9.44 28.78
CA LYS A 31 -29.74 -9.48 27.45
C LYS A 31 -29.70 -10.90 26.90
N THR A 32 -30.03 -11.02 25.63
CA THR A 32 -29.99 -12.27 24.88
C THR A 32 -28.92 -12.23 23.80
N ILE A 33 -28.51 -13.40 23.36
CA ILE A 33 -27.69 -13.62 22.18
C ILE A 33 -28.40 -14.59 21.25
N ASP A 34 -28.37 -14.29 19.96
CA ASP A 34 -28.90 -15.15 18.93
C ASP A 34 -27.89 -16.25 18.62
N VAL A 35 -28.35 -17.50 18.69
CA VAL A 35 -27.56 -18.69 18.37
C VAL A 35 -28.12 -19.30 17.10
N PHE A 36 -27.29 -19.37 16.07
CA PHE A 36 -27.67 -19.98 14.80
C PHE A 36 -27.61 -21.50 14.89
N VAL A 37 -28.68 -22.16 14.43
CA VAL A 37 -28.84 -23.61 14.38
C VAL A 37 -29.29 -24.01 12.98
N LYS A 38 -28.69 -25.07 12.45
CA LYS A 38 -29.06 -25.70 11.18
C LYS A 38 -29.37 -27.17 11.39
N ARG A 39 -30.38 -27.69 10.71
CA ARG A 39 -30.81 -29.08 10.84
C ARG A 39 -31.23 -29.71 9.52
N LYS A 40 -31.28 -31.03 9.51
CA LYS A 40 -31.92 -31.87 8.50
C LYS A 40 -32.78 -32.91 9.21
N LEU A 41 -34.06 -32.95 8.88
CA LEU A 41 -35.00 -33.85 9.54
C LEU A 41 -34.92 -35.26 8.95
N ALA A 42 -35.10 -36.27 9.80
CA ALA A 42 -35.26 -37.67 9.43
C ALA A 42 -36.45 -37.85 8.48
N ASN A 43 -36.42 -38.91 7.68
CA ASN A 43 -37.55 -39.30 6.85
C ASN A 43 -38.66 -39.93 7.73
N PRO A 44 -39.87 -39.33 7.80
CA PRO A 44 -40.94 -39.79 8.69
C PRO A 44 -41.38 -41.24 8.44
N GLU A 45 -41.35 -41.71 7.18
CA GLU A 45 -41.75 -43.09 6.83
C GLU A 45 -40.76 -44.11 7.41
N ARG A 46 -39.46 -43.82 7.29
CA ARG A 46 -38.38 -44.65 7.86
C ARG A 46 -38.43 -44.67 9.38
N VAL A 47 -38.79 -43.55 10.00
CA VAL A 47 -38.95 -43.44 11.45
C VAL A 47 -40.14 -44.28 11.94
N ALA A 48 -41.24 -44.35 11.20
CA ALA A 48 -42.40 -45.16 11.56
C ALA A 48 -42.07 -46.67 11.63
N GLU A 49 -41.18 -47.15 10.75
CA GLU A 49 -40.71 -48.55 10.74
C GLU A 49 -39.94 -48.91 12.02
N ILE A 50 -39.14 -47.99 12.55
CA ILE A 50 -38.36 -48.20 13.78
C ILE A 50 -39.10 -47.75 15.06
N GLY A 51 -40.28 -47.15 14.91
CA GLY A 51 -41.18 -46.76 15.99
C GLY A 51 -40.70 -45.59 16.86
N LYS A 52 -39.53 -45.00 16.60
CA LYS A 52 -39.00 -43.87 17.37
C LYS A 52 -37.96 -43.06 16.60
N GLU A 53 -38.18 -41.75 16.49
CA GLU A 53 -37.22 -40.80 15.92
C GLU A 53 -36.00 -40.63 16.85
N LYS A 54 -34.81 -40.49 16.25
CA LYS A 54 -33.57 -40.15 16.95
C LYS A 54 -33.01 -38.84 16.41
N VAL A 55 -32.29 -38.12 17.26
CA VAL A 55 -31.69 -36.82 16.94
C VAL A 55 -30.20 -36.84 17.25
N LEU A 56 -29.38 -36.33 16.33
CA LEU A 56 -27.93 -36.21 16.49
C LEU A 56 -27.49 -34.76 16.29
N TRP A 57 -26.65 -34.25 17.20
CA TRP A 57 -25.99 -32.96 17.05
C TRP A 57 -24.53 -33.17 16.68
N VAL A 58 -24.09 -32.50 15.61
CA VAL A 58 -22.68 -32.47 15.18
C VAL A 58 -22.18 -31.04 15.31
N MET A 59 -21.03 -30.90 15.95
CA MET A 59 -20.52 -29.60 16.38
C MET A 59 -19.11 -29.44 15.84
N GLN A 60 -18.84 -28.27 15.24
CA GLN A 60 -17.51 -27.98 14.73
C GLN A 60 -16.51 -27.78 15.88
N GLY A 61 -15.28 -28.26 15.68
CA GLY A 61 -14.14 -27.99 16.56
C GLY A 61 -13.60 -26.55 16.41
N GLY A 62 -12.31 -26.32 16.66
CA GLY A 62 -11.73 -24.97 16.65
C GLY A 62 -11.18 -24.61 18.03
N PRO A 63 -11.87 -23.86 18.91
CA PRO A 63 -13.12 -23.08 18.79
C PRO A 63 -12.96 -21.82 17.91
N GLY A 64 -14.05 -21.16 17.51
CA GLY A 64 -14.01 -19.99 16.61
C GLY A 64 -14.46 -20.29 15.16
N ASP A 65 -14.52 -21.57 14.81
CA ASP A 65 -14.92 -22.03 13.48
C ASP A 65 -16.44 -22.23 13.35
N SER A 66 -16.98 -21.81 12.22
CA SER A 66 -18.41 -21.89 11.94
C SER A 66 -18.88 -23.32 11.62
N SER A 67 -20.12 -23.60 11.99
CA SER A 67 -20.86 -24.81 11.65
C SER A 67 -20.97 -25.08 10.14
N THR A 68 -20.68 -24.11 9.27
CA THR A 68 -20.56 -24.31 7.82
C THR A 68 -19.55 -25.42 7.47
N ALA A 69 -18.49 -25.59 8.27
CA ALA A 69 -17.51 -26.65 8.07
C ALA A 69 -18.08 -28.08 8.26
N MET A 70 -19.22 -28.22 8.97
CA MET A 70 -19.84 -29.51 9.30
C MET A 70 -20.89 -29.97 8.29
N GLU A 71 -21.23 -29.14 7.30
CA GLU A 71 -22.34 -29.43 6.38
C GLU A 71 -22.11 -30.69 5.53
N GLN A 72 -20.86 -30.92 5.11
CA GLN A 72 -20.51 -32.12 4.36
C GLN A 72 -20.66 -33.39 5.23
N LEU A 73 -20.21 -33.32 6.49
CA LEU A 73 -20.32 -34.41 7.45
C LEU A 73 -21.78 -34.70 7.83
N MET A 74 -22.59 -33.66 8.04
CA MET A 74 -24.04 -33.80 8.28
C MET A 74 -24.71 -34.58 7.15
N SER A 75 -24.36 -34.28 5.90
CA SER A 75 -24.93 -34.94 4.73
C SER A 75 -24.57 -36.43 4.68
N SER A 76 -23.29 -36.76 4.89
CA SER A 76 -22.82 -38.15 4.90
C SER A 76 -23.50 -38.98 6.01
N LEU A 77 -23.57 -38.44 7.23
CA LEU A 77 -24.17 -39.15 8.36
C LEU A 77 -25.67 -39.39 8.18
N TYR A 78 -26.38 -38.47 7.54
CA TYR A 78 -27.82 -38.61 7.28
C TYR A 78 -28.13 -39.86 6.44
N TRP A 79 -27.33 -40.08 5.39
CA TRP A 79 -27.50 -41.22 4.50
C TRP A 79 -27.02 -42.54 5.11
N GLU A 80 -25.87 -42.53 5.81
CA GLU A 80 -25.34 -43.72 6.48
C GLU A 80 -26.28 -44.25 7.59
N MET A 81 -27.06 -43.36 8.21
CA MET A 81 -28.07 -43.73 9.22
C MET A 81 -29.44 -44.07 8.61
N ASN A 82 -29.45 -44.36 7.30
CA ASN A 82 -30.64 -44.74 6.53
C ASN A 82 -31.80 -43.75 6.70
N GLU A 83 -31.48 -42.46 6.83
CA GLU A 83 -32.44 -41.36 6.95
C GLU A 83 -33.34 -41.42 8.20
N THR A 84 -33.07 -42.30 9.16
CA THR A 84 -33.90 -42.48 10.36
C THR A 84 -33.59 -41.48 11.48
N VAL A 85 -32.59 -40.62 11.28
CA VAL A 85 -32.04 -39.72 12.30
C VAL A 85 -32.04 -38.27 11.80
N SER A 86 -32.60 -37.37 12.62
CA SER A 86 -32.54 -35.93 12.38
C SER A 86 -31.19 -35.38 12.83
N ILE A 87 -30.49 -34.62 11.98
CA ILE A 87 -29.14 -34.13 12.25
C ILE A 87 -29.13 -32.62 12.41
N TYR A 88 -28.50 -32.12 13.48
CA TYR A 88 -28.43 -30.72 13.85
C TYR A 88 -26.97 -30.27 13.96
N THR A 89 -26.72 -28.99 13.73
CA THR A 89 -25.48 -28.30 14.05
C THR A 89 -25.80 -26.87 14.48
N MET A 90 -24.85 -26.22 15.14
CA MET A 90 -24.99 -24.82 15.52
C MET A 90 -23.65 -24.11 15.54
N ASP A 91 -23.72 -22.81 15.32
CA ASP A 91 -22.65 -21.90 15.64
C ASP A 91 -22.65 -21.72 17.17
N HIS A 92 -21.52 -22.02 17.81
CA HIS A 92 -21.40 -21.75 19.24
C HIS A 92 -21.57 -20.26 19.51
N ARG A 93 -22.12 -19.85 20.67
CA ARG A 93 -21.93 -18.47 21.16
C ARG A 93 -20.44 -18.19 21.06
N GLY A 94 -20.02 -17.07 20.56
CA GLY A 94 -18.62 -16.91 20.18
C GLY A 94 -18.29 -17.04 18.71
N THR A 95 -19.15 -17.64 17.90
CA THR A 95 -18.65 -18.36 16.73
C THR A 95 -19.48 -18.19 15.45
N ALA A 96 -18.92 -17.65 14.36
CA ALA A 96 -17.81 -16.72 14.54
C ALA A 96 -18.21 -15.65 15.62
N GLY A 97 -19.50 -15.54 15.97
CA GLY A 97 -20.21 -14.63 16.88
C GLY A 97 -20.00 -14.69 18.40
N ASN A 98 -18.85 -14.26 18.90
CA ASN A 98 -18.55 -13.38 20.05
C ASN A 98 -17.07 -12.98 19.86
N ALA A 99 -16.59 -12.87 18.62
CA ALA A 99 -15.40 -12.09 18.40
C ALA A 99 -15.75 -10.64 18.75
N GLN A 100 -15.05 -10.05 19.73
CA GLN A 100 -15.01 -8.60 19.84
C GLN A 100 -14.32 -8.09 18.59
N VAL A 101 -15.09 -7.50 17.68
CA VAL A 101 -14.56 -7.01 16.42
C VAL A 101 -13.86 -5.69 16.66
N PHE A 102 -12.55 -5.65 16.45
CA PHE A 102 -11.79 -4.40 16.41
C PHE A 102 -11.42 -4.09 14.97
N VAL A 103 -11.59 -2.83 14.57
CA VAL A 103 -11.22 -2.37 13.23
C VAL A 103 -9.97 -1.51 13.32
N TYR A 104 -8.89 -1.96 12.72
CA TYR A 104 -7.69 -1.16 12.53
C TYR A 104 -7.71 -0.48 11.16
N ALA A 105 -7.30 0.78 11.13
CA ALA A 105 -7.18 1.57 9.93
C ALA A 105 -5.91 2.40 9.93
N LEU A 106 -5.28 2.49 8.76
CA LEU A 106 -4.09 3.27 8.50
C LEU A 106 -4.32 4.20 7.30
N SER A 107 -3.88 5.45 7.38
CA SER A 107 -3.91 6.39 6.25
C SER A 107 -5.32 6.53 5.66
N TYR A 108 -5.53 6.37 4.35
CA TYR A 108 -6.86 6.39 3.72
C TYR A 108 -7.89 5.47 4.41
N GLY A 109 -7.46 4.36 5.02
CA GLY A 109 -8.35 3.50 5.80
C GLY A 109 -9.05 4.22 6.95
N THR A 110 -8.44 5.26 7.55
CA THR A 110 -9.06 6.00 8.66
C THR A 110 -10.25 6.80 8.18
N TYR A 111 -10.15 7.41 7.00
CA TYR A 111 -11.24 8.14 6.36
C TYR A 111 -12.47 7.24 6.14
N LEU A 112 -12.25 5.99 5.73
CA LEU A 112 -13.32 4.99 5.58
C LEU A 112 -13.87 4.51 6.93
N VAL A 113 -13.00 4.29 7.92
CA VAL A 113 -13.42 3.87 9.26
C VAL A 113 -14.24 4.96 9.95
N GLU A 114 -13.94 6.24 9.76
CA GLU A 114 -14.76 7.33 10.31
C GLU A 114 -16.19 7.34 9.73
N ARG A 115 -16.39 6.89 8.48
CA ARG A 115 -17.73 6.65 7.91
C ARG A 115 -18.38 5.40 8.49
N LEU A 116 -17.62 4.32 8.67
CA LEU A 116 -18.11 3.09 9.33
C LEU A 116 -18.55 3.37 10.78
N MET A 117 -17.86 4.24 11.50
CA MET A 117 -18.22 4.65 12.86
C MET A 117 -19.60 5.33 12.91
N GLN A 118 -20.00 6.06 11.87
CA GLN A 118 -21.32 6.71 11.80
C GLN A 118 -22.47 5.71 11.65
N LEU A 119 -22.19 4.47 11.22
CA LEU A 119 -23.20 3.41 11.16
C LEU A 119 -23.53 2.84 12.55
N ASP A 120 -22.72 3.16 13.57
CA ASP A 120 -22.90 2.78 14.98
C ASP A 120 -23.22 1.29 15.17
N SER A 121 -22.47 0.44 14.47
CA SER A 121 -22.71 -1.00 14.49
C SER A 121 -22.37 -1.59 15.86
N PRO A 122 -23.34 -2.19 16.59
CA PRO A 122 -23.10 -2.77 17.90
C PRO A 122 -22.23 -4.03 17.86
N ALA A 123 -21.94 -4.56 16.66
CA ALA A 123 -21.04 -5.69 16.47
C ALA A 123 -19.55 -5.30 16.57
N ILE A 124 -19.23 -4.01 16.44
CA ILE A 124 -17.85 -3.51 16.50
C ILE A 124 -17.54 -3.05 17.93
N ALA A 125 -16.56 -3.70 18.55
CA ALA A 125 -16.12 -3.44 19.92
C ALA A 125 -15.18 -2.23 20.02
N GLY A 126 -14.45 -1.89 18.95
CA GLY A 126 -13.57 -0.72 18.96
C GLY A 126 -12.88 -0.44 17.63
N TYR A 127 -12.27 0.73 17.54
CA TYR A 127 -11.56 1.23 16.38
C TYR A 127 -10.14 1.68 16.76
N VAL A 128 -9.15 1.34 15.95
CA VAL A 128 -7.77 1.81 16.07
C VAL A 128 -7.44 2.56 14.79
N VAL A 129 -7.24 3.87 14.90
CA VAL A 129 -6.96 4.75 13.76
C VAL A 129 -5.53 5.29 13.85
N ASP A 130 -4.70 4.92 12.90
CA ASP A 130 -3.29 5.32 12.79
C ASP A 130 -3.11 6.26 11.58
N SER A 131 -2.41 7.37 11.77
CA SER A 131 -2.12 8.36 10.73
C SER A 131 -3.39 8.91 10.07
N VAL A 132 -4.19 9.59 10.90
CA VAL A 132 -5.58 9.97 10.63
C VAL A 132 -5.74 10.97 9.48
N VAL A 133 -6.53 10.57 8.48
CA VAL A 133 -7.15 11.43 7.46
C VAL A 133 -8.60 11.71 7.88
N SER A 134 -8.85 12.90 8.43
CA SER A 134 -10.18 13.29 8.92
C SER A 134 -11.21 13.38 7.80
N GLN A 135 -12.39 12.76 8.00
CA GLN A 135 -13.51 12.83 7.05
C GLN A 135 -14.26 14.16 7.08
N SER A 136 -13.99 15.02 8.07
CA SER A 136 -14.67 16.30 8.23
C SER A 136 -13.75 17.40 8.73
N ALA A 137 -14.08 18.63 8.37
CA ALA A 137 -13.46 19.84 8.87
C ALA A 137 -14.48 20.99 8.82
N PRO A 138 -14.22 22.13 9.50
CA PRO A 138 -15.11 23.30 9.46
C PRO A 138 -15.36 23.83 8.04
N ASP A 139 -14.40 23.64 7.15
CA ASP A 139 -14.49 23.95 5.72
C ASP A 139 -13.49 23.09 4.92
N PHE A 140 -13.61 23.10 3.58
CA PHE A 140 -12.74 22.33 2.70
C PHE A 140 -11.25 22.71 2.78
N ALA A 141 -10.93 23.97 3.11
CA ALA A 141 -9.53 24.42 3.21
C ALA A 141 -8.83 23.87 4.46
N HIS A 142 -9.60 23.47 5.48
CA HIS A 142 -9.11 22.81 6.69
C HIS A 142 -9.27 21.29 6.67
N MET A 143 -9.89 20.73 5.62
CA MET A 143 -10.03 19.29 5.46
C MET A 143 -8.69 18.65 5.10
N ALA A 144 -8.46 17.42 5.57
CA ALA A 144 -7.26 16.62 5.30
C ALA A 144 -7.25 16.08 3.84
N THR A 145 -7.40 17.00 2.88
CA THR A 145 -7.37 16.71 1.46
C THR A 145 -5.93 16.56 0.99
N PHE A 146 -5.73 15.74 -0.04
CA PHE A 146 -4.44 15.56 -0.68
C PHE A 146 -3.91 16.86 -1.28
N SER A 147 -4.79 17.78 -1.70
CA SER A 147 -4.42 19.13 -2.15
C SER A 147 -3.78 20.01 -1.06
N ASN A 148 -3.96 19.69 0.22
CA ASN A 148 -3.32 20.39 1.35
C ASN A 148 -1.97 19.78 1.76
N TRP A 149 -1.52 18.71 1.10
CA TRP A 149 -0.35 17.94 1.53
C TRP A 149 0.92 18.80 1.69
N ASP A 150 1.22 19.69 0.74
CA ASP A 150 2.40 20.57 0.82
C ASP A 150 2.35 21.52 2.01
N LYS A 151 1.15 22.04 2.35
CA LYS A 151 0.94 22.89 3.53
C LYS A 151 1.24 22.12 4.82
N ASP A 152 0.80 20.87 4.90
CA ASP A 152 1.02 20.04 6.10
C ASP A 152 2.49 19.61 6.21
N VAL A 153 3.11 19.19 5.10
CA VAL A 153 4.55 18.87 5.05
C VAL A 153 5.42 20.07 5.43
N ALA A 154 5.04 21.29 5.01
CA ALA A 154 5.78 22.50 5.37
C ALA A 154 5.86 22.70 6.89
N ILE A 155 4.74 22.53 7.60
CA ILE A 155 4.68 22.65 9.08
C ILE A 155 5.59 21.61 9.73
N VAL A 156 5.57 20.37 9.25
CA VAL A 156 6.41 19.29 9.79
C VAL A 156 7.89 19.56 9.50
N GLY A 157 8.23 20.03 8.30
CA GLY A 157 9.59 20.37 7.90
C GLY A 157 10.20 21.46 8.76
N ASP A 158 9.44 22.52 9.05
CA ASP A 158 9.89 23.59 9.95
C ASP A 158 10.13 23.09 11.37
N ARG A 159 9.21 22.29 11.91
CA ARG A 159 9.38 21.67 13.24
C ARG A 159 10.60 20.76 13.28
N PHE A 160 10.81 19.97 12.23
CA PHE A 160 11.93 19.05 12.14
C PHE A 160 13.29 19.78 12.16
N LEU A 161 13.43 20.86 11.39
CA LEU A 161 14.66 21.66 11.41
C LEU A 161 14.83 22.46 12.72
N ALA A 162 13.73 22.89 13.34
CA ALA A 162 13.77 23.50 14.67
C ALA A 162 14.31 22.52 15.73
N LEU A 163 13.96 21.24 15.65
CA LEU A 163 14.51 20.20 16.53
C LEU A 163 16.04 20.09 16.38
N CYS A 164 16.57 20.12 15.15
CA CYS A 164 18.02 20.18 14.94
C CYS A 164 18.64 21.45 15.57
N GLY A 165 17.94 22.58 15.54
CA GLY A 165 18.37 23.80 16.22
C GLY A 165 18.43 23.67 17.75
N THR A 166 17.57 22.85 18.36
CA THR A 166 17.59 22.58 19.82
C THR A 166 18.56 21.49 20.24
N ASP A 167 18.92 20.58 19.33
CA ASP A 167 19.89 19.52 19.59
C ASP A 167 21.31 20.09 19.62
N ALA A 168 22.07 19.77 20.67
CA ALA A 168 23.41 20.32 20.87
C ALA A 168 24.40 19.86 19.79
N PHE A 169 24.28 18.63 19.31
CA PHE A 169 25.18 18.10 18.28
C PHE A 169 24.87 18.68 16.91
N CYS A 170 23.59 18.69 16.52
CA CYS A 170 23.12 19.16 15.23
C CYS A 170 23.32 20.67 15.10
N SER A 171 22.86 21.46 16.07
CA SER A 171 23.02 22.92 16.06
C SER A 171 24.49 23.36 16.00
N ALA A 172 25.41 22.66 16.68
CA ALA A 172 26.83 22.94 16.60
C ALA A 172 27.41 22.78 15.18
N LYS A 173 26.85 21.89 14.34
CA LYS A 173 27.26 21.79 12.92
C LYS A 173 26.94 23.05 12.14
N PHE A 174 25.88 23.75 12.52
CA PHE A 174 25.45 25.00 11.88
C PHE A 174 25.95 26.24 12.62
N ASN A 175 26.97 26.12 13.50
CA ASN A 175 27.46 27.20 14.35
C ASN A 175 26.32 27.87 15.16
N HIS A 176 25.35 27.07 15.60
CA HIS A 176 24.14 27.50 16.31
C HIS A 176 23.27 28.50 15.53
N ALA A 177 23.43 28.59 14.21
CA ALA A 177 22.53 29.34 13.34
C ALA A 177 21.15 28.66 13.28
N ASN A 178 20.12 29.45 12.96
CA ASN A 178 18.80 28.92 12.68
C ASN A 178 18.83 28.06 11.42
N VAL A 179 18.68 26.75 11.57
CA VAL A 179 18.82 25.77 10.48
C VAL A 179 17.77 26.00 9.39
N SER A 180 16.55 26.42 9.73
CA SER A 180 15.53 26.76 8.72
C SER A 180 15.97 27.95 7.87
N GLN A 181 16.55 29.00 8.47
CA GLN A 181 17.09 30.13 7.73
C GLN A 181 18.28 29.74 6.85
N VAL A 182 19.14 28.84 7.33
CA VAL A 182 20.25 28.28 6.54
C VAL A 182 19.71 27.55 5.30
N THR A 183 18.67 26.73 5.45
CA THR A 183 18.04 26.02 4.33
C THR A 183 17.40 26.98 3.32
N TRP A 184 16.69 28.03 3.77
CA TRP A 184 16.16 29.06 2.87
C TRP A 184 17.29 29.80 2.12
N GLY A 185 18.39 30.11 2.81
CA GLY A 185 19.57 30.70 2.19
C GLY A 185 20.22 29.77 1.17
N LEU A 186 20.25 28.46 1.45
CA LEU A 186 20.72 27.43 0.51
C LEU A 186 19.88 27.46 -0.77
N TYR A 187 18.56 27.44 -0.68
CA TYR A 187 17.67 27.53 -1.84
C TYR A 187 17.98 28.72 -2.74
N ALA A 188 18.07 29.92 -2.15
CA ALA A 188 18.42 31.12 -2.90
C ALA A 188 19.81 31.02 -3.55
N SER A 189 20.79 30.42 -2.87
CA SER A 189 22.14 30.25 -3.41
C SER A 189 22.19 29.29 -4.61
N LEU A 190 21.42 28.21 -4.57
CA LEU A 190 21.37 27.21 -5.64
C LEU A 190 20.69 27.80 -6.88
N ASP A 191 19.56 28.48 -6.72
CA ASP A 191 18.84 29.13 -7.82
C ASP A 191 19.68 30.23 -8.48
N ASN A 192 20.36 31.05 -7.68
CA ASN A 192 21.26 32.09 -8.20
C ASN A 192 22.44 31.49 -8.98
N ALA A 193 23.00 30.37 -8.50
CA ALA A 193 24.09 29.70 -9.20
C ALA A 193 23.63 29.08 -10.53
N ALA A 194 22.46 28.45 -10.56
CA ALA A 194 21.88 27.91 -11.78
C ALA A 194 21.52 29.00 -12.80
N ALA A 195 21.04 30.15 -12.35
CA ALA A 195 20.80 31.32 -13.21
C ALA A 195 22.11 31.86 -13.85
N GLY A 196 23.25 31.65 -13.20
CA GLY A 196 24.58 31.95 -13.75
C GLY A 196 25.06 30.98 -14.84
N GLY A 197 24.33 29.89 -15.06
CA GLY A 197 24.64 28.83 -16.02
C GLY A 197 25.37 27.64 -15.38
N ARG A 198 25.23 26.49 -16.04
CA ARG A 198 25.82 25.22 -15.60
C ARG A 198 27.35 25.33 -15.46
N GLY A 199 27.89 24.72 -14.41
CA GLY A 199 29.31 24.76 -14.07
C GLY A 199 29.70 25.87 -13.10
N THR A 200 28.78 26.77 -12.75
CA THR A 200 29.00 27.83 -11.73
C THR A 200 29.09 27.25 -10.32
N ASN A 201 28.29 26.23 -10.01
CA ASN A 201 28.32 25.52 -8.74
C ASN A 201 27.92 24.06 -8.97
N THR A 202 28.83 23.13 -8.71
CA THR A 202 28.60 21.71 -8.97
C THR A 202 27.45 21.12 -8.16
N CYS A 203 27.24 21.57 -6.91
CA CYS A 203 26.09 21.10 -6.12
C CYS A 203 24.77 21.65 -6.66
N ALA A 204 24.75 22.89 -7.16
CA ALA A 204 23.58 23.43 -7.85
C ALA A 204 23.27 22.64 -9.11
N ASP A 205 24.28 22.30 -9.92
CA ASP A 205 24.11 21.46 -11.11
C ASP A 205 23.54 20.06 -10.75
N MET A 206 24.08 19.42 -9.70
CA MET A 206 23.60 18.12 -9.22
C MET A 206 22.15 18.14 -8.73
N VAL A 207 21.74 19.25 -8.09
CA VAL A 207 20.36 19.44 -7.62
C VAL A 207 19.42 19.80 -8.78
N ASP A 208 19.90 20.57 -9.75
CA ASP A 208 19.17 20.91 -10.98
C ASP A 208 18.87 19.64 -11.80
N ASP A 209 19.82 18.71 -11.87
CA ASP A 209 19.68 17.39 -12.53
C ASP A 209 18.57 16.49 -11.93
N LEU A 210 17.97 16.87 -10.79
CA LEU A 210 16.79 16.18 -10.25
C LEU A 210 15.53 16.44 -11.10
N GLY A 211 15.47 17.57 -11.82
CA GLY A 211 14.48 17.81 -12.87
C GLY A 211 13.05 18.12 -12.44
N VAL A 212 12.80 18.50 -11.18
CA VAL A 212 11.45 18.89 -10.71
C VAL A 212 11.12 20.34 -11.08
N GLY A 213 12.11 21.21 -11.08
CA GLY A 213 11.97 22.64 -11.33
C GLY A 213 13.31 23.35 -11.14
N ALA A 214 13.28 24.58 -10.63
CA ALA A 214 14.51 25.23 -10.19
C ALA A 214 15.24 24.38 -9.12
N PRO A 215 16.55 24.51 -8.93
CA PRO A 215 17.28 23.74 -7.92
C PRO A 215 16.64 23.79 -6.52
N SER A 216 16.08 24.93 -6.12
CA SER A 216 15.36 25.04 -4.86
C SER A 216 14.10 24.17 -4.79
N ASP A 217 13.34 24.07 -5.88
CA ASP A 217 12.15 23.21 -5.98
C ASP A 217 12.54 21.74 -5.93
N SER A 218 13.55 21.37 -6.72
CA SER A 218 14.12 20.02 -6.74
C SER A 218 14.62 19.57 -5.37
N LEU A 219 15.36 20.42 -4.65
CA LEU A 219 15.80 20.09 -3.30
C LEU A 219 14.63 20.07 -2.32
N ARG A 220 13.68 21.01 -2.41
CA ARG A 220 12.50 21.06 -1.53
C ARG A 220 11.66 19.79 -1.61
N SER A 221 11.43 19.29 -2.83
CA SER A 221 10.79 18.01 -3.12
C SER A 221 11.54 16.83 -2.50
N LEU A 222 12.85 16.78 -2.73
CA LEU A 222 13.71 15.73 -2.19
C LEU A 222 13.67 15.71 -0.66
N LEU A 223 13.80 16.86 -0.01
CA LEU A 223 13.74 16.96 1.44
C LEU A 223 12.35 16.57 1.99
N GLY A 224 11.27 16.94 1.32
CA GLY A 224 9.91 16.52 1.69
C GLY A 224 9.69 15.01 1.55
N THR A 225 10.29 14.39 0.54
CA THR A 225 10.29 12.92 0.40
C THR A 225 11.11 12.25 1.50
N MET A 226 12.29 12.79 1.81
CA MET A 226 13.15 12.27 2.88
C MET A 226 12.47 12.37 4.25
N LEU A 227 11.72 13.44 4.51
CA LEU A 227 11.05 13.71 5.79
C LEU A 227 10.04 12.61 6.16
N GLN A 228 9.40 12.01 5.17
CA GLN A 228 8.42 10.94 5.35
C GLN A 228 9.04 9.60 5.76
N SER A 229 10.35 9.42 5.54
CA SER A 229 11.04 8.19 5.90
C SER A 229 11.73 8.32 7.26
N PRO A 230 11.53 7.37 8.19
CA PRO A 230 12.24 7.38 9.46
C PRO A 230 13.76 7.30 9.26
N THR A 231 14.22 6.59 8.23
CA THR A 231 15.65 6.42 7.92
C THR A 231 16.24 7.62 7.20
N PHE A 232 15.54 8.19 6.20
CA PHE A 232 16.11 9.28 5.41
C PHE A 232 15.98 10.65 6.06
N ARG A 233 14.99 10.88 6.94
CA ARG A 233 14.81 12.20 7.57
C ARG A 233 16.02 12.63 8.41
N GLU A 234 16.70 11.69 9.05
CA GLU A 234 17.93 11.96 9.83
C GLU A 234 19.09 12.45 8.97
N LEU A 235 19.06 12.16 7.66
CA LEU A 235 20.07 12.59 6.69
C LEU A 235 19.81 13.99 6.14
N ILE A 236 18.66 14.61 6.44
CA ILE A 236 18.32 15.96 5.97
C ILE A 236 19.34 17.00 6.47
N PRO A 237 19.64 17.14 7.79
CA PRO A 237 20.59 18.16 8.23
C PRO A 237 22.01 17.94 7.68
N PRO A 238 22.56 16.71 7.65
CA PRO A 238 23.83 16.43 6.97
C PRO A 238 23.82 16.83 5.48
N LEU A 239 22.74 16.56 4.74
CA LEU A 239 22.65 16.93 3.34
C LEU A 239 22.65 18.45 3.15
N VAL A 240 21.82 19.19 3.91
CA VAL A 240 21.81 20.66 3.92
C VAL A 240 23.20 21.21 4.26
N TYR A 241 23.84 20.69 5.30
CA TYR A 241 25.17 21.11 5.73
C TYR A 241 26.23 20.94 4.62
N ARG A 242 26.16 19.85 3.85
CA ARG A 242 27.09 19.57 2.74
C ARG A 242 26.82 20.48 1.55
N LEU A 243 25.55 20.69 1.19
CA LEU A 243 25.15 21.53 0.08
C LEU A 243 25.48 23.01 0.30
N VAL A 244 25.33 23.51 1.54
CA VAL A 244 25.71 24.90 1.90
C VAL A 244 27.20 25.17 1.68
N ARG A 245 28.06 24.20 1.97
CA ARG A 245 29.52 24.35 1.82
C ARG A 245 30.00 24.08 0.40
N CYS A 246 29.42 23.06 -0.23
CA CYS A 246 29.75 22.57 -1.57
C CYS A 246 31.26 22.49 -1.86
N HIS A 247 32.06 21.99 -0.91
CA HIS A 247 33.49 21.74 -1.18
C HIS A 247 33.66 20.46 -2.02
N ALA A 248 34.84 20.25 -2.61
CA ALA A 248 35.12 19.07 -3.45
C ALA A 248 34.77 17.73 -2.76
N LYS A 249 35.05 17.59 -1.46
CA LYS A 249 34.67 16.40 -0.67
C LYS A 249 33.16 16.28 -0.42
N ASP A 250 32.44 17.41 -0.42
CA ASP A 250 30.99 17.43 -0.25
C ASP A 250 30.31 16.98 -1.54
N VAL A 251 30.82 17.43 -2.69
CA VAL A 251 30.35 17.05 -4.03
C VAL A 251 30.35 15.52 -4.19
N GLU A 252 31.43 14.83 -3.82
CA GLU A 252 31.52 13.36 -3.90
C GLU A 252 30.48 12.65 -3.03
N VAL A 253 30.25 13.16 -1.81
CA VAL A 253 29.29 12.58 -0.85
C VAL A 253 27.86 12.84 -1.31
N VAL A 254 27.56 14.06 -1.77
CA VAL A 254 26.25 14.43 -2.29
C VAL A 254 25.93 13.60 -3.53
N GLN A 255 26.86 13.47 -4.48
CA GLN A 255 26.68 12.62 -5.65
C GLN A 255 26.38 11.17 -5.26
N THR A 256 27.16 10.61 -4.33
CA THR A 256 26.93 9.23 -3.85
C THR A 256 25.54 9.07 -3.23
N PHE A 257 25.10 10.05 -2.44
CA PHE A 257 23.75 10.05 -1.85
C PHE A 257 22.69 10.10 -2.94
N LEU A 258 22.83 11.02 -3.89
CA LEU A 258 21.90 11.23 -4.99
C LEU A 258 21.81 10.01 -5.92
N ASP A 259 22.90 9.30 -6.18
CA ASP A 259 22.91 8.09 -7.01
C ASP A 259 22.23 6.91 -6.31
N LYS A 260 22.45 6.76 -5.01
CA LYS A 260 21.94 5.63 -4.22
C LYS A 260 20.51 5.81 -3.73
N ARG A 261 19.93 7.01 -3.84
CA ARG A 261 18.58 7.32 -3.35
C ARG A 261 17.48 6.39 -3.90
N TRP A 262 17.69 5.83 -5.08
CA TRP A 262 16.76 4.89 -5.74
C TRP A 262 17.05 3.41 -5.44
N SER A 263 18.24 3.08 -4.94
CA SER A 263 18.69 1.70 -4.71
C SER A 263 18.16 1.06 -3.42
N VAL A 264 17.42 1.82 -2.59
CA VAL A 264 16.80 1.36 -1.33
C VAL A 264 15.32 1.00 -1.52
N ARG A 265 14.79 0.98 -2.77
CA ARG A 265 13.58 0.19 -3.04
C ARG A 265 13.96 -1.27 -2.86
N GLY A 266 13.41 -1.91 -1.82
CA GLY A 266 13.78 -3.26 -1.41
C GLY A 266 13.74 -4.27 -2.57
N PRO A 267 14.59 -5.31 -2.53
CA PRO A 267 14.53 -6.37 -3.51
C PRO A 267 13.27 -7.20 -3.29
N GLY A 268 12.42 -7.27 -4.32
CA GLY A 268 11.53 -8.41 -4.52
C GLY A 268 10.18 -8.33 -3.81
N GLU A 269 9.21 -7.75 -4.49
CA GLU A 269 7.92 -8.39 -4.77
C GLU A 269 7.29 -7.60 -5.93
N ASP A 270 6.48 -8.25 -6.77
CA ASP A 270 5.71 -7.61 -7.84
C ASP A 270 4.67 -6.65 -7.24
N SER A 271 5.12 -5.52 -6.66
CA SER A 271 4.24 -4.47 -6.12
C SER A 271 3.37 -3.84 -7.20
N THR A 272 3.71 -4.05 -8.48
CA THR A 272 2.93 -3.65 -9.66
C THR A 272 1.67 -4.50 -9.88
N LEU A 273 1.57 -5.71 -9.31
CA LEU A 273 0.37 -6.55 -9.45
C LEU A 273 -0.76 -6.17 -8.48
N TYR A 274 -0.45 -5.48 -7.38
CA TYR A 274 -1.41 -5.15 -6.32
C TYR A 274 -1.68 -3.64 -6.16
N TYR A 275 -1.06 -2.81 -7.01
CA TYR A 275 -1.21 -1.36 -6.96
C TYR A 275 -1.70 -0.84 -8.32
N SER A 276 -2.84 -0.16 -8.29
CA SER A 276 -3.47 0.43 -9.47
C SER A 276 -3.44 1.96 -9.36
N GLU A 277 -2.58 2.60 -10.15
CA GLU A 277 -2.52 4.08 -10.24
C GLU A 277 -3.87 4.67 -10.66
N LEU A 278 -4.61 3.96 -11.52
CA LEU A 278 -5.95 4.36 -11.93
C LEU A 278 -6.92 4.35 -10.74
N LEU A 279 -6.93 3.28 -9.94
CA LEU A 279 -7.80 3.21 -8.77
C LEU A 279 -7.39 4.25 -7.71
N TYR A 280 -6.08 4.42 -7.49
CA TYR A 280 -5.53 5.41 -6.58
C TYR A 280 -5.99 6.83 -6.98
N GLY A 281 -5.81 7.20 -8.24
CA GLY A 281 -6.24 8.50 -8.77
C GLY A 281 -7.75 8.70 -8.64
N LEU A 282 -8.56 7.69 -8.99
CA LEU A 282 -10.02 7.77 -8.85
C LEU A 282 -10.44 8.08 -7.40
N ILE A 283 -9.87 7.37 -6.42
CA ILE A 283 -10.17 7.58 -5.00
C ILE A 283 -9.72 8.98 -4.56
N VAL A 284 -8.45 9.34 -4.81
CA VAL A 284 -7.89 10.61 -4.36
C VAL A 284 -8.68 11.79 -4.92
N TYR A 285 -8.99 11.79 -6.22
CA TYR A 285 -9.64 12.92 -6.88
C TYR A 285 -11.14 13.01 -6.64
N SER A 286 -11.81 11.92 -6.23
CA SER A 286 -13.25 11.94 -5.93
C SER A 286 -13.57 12.11 -4.44
N GLU A 287 -12.68 11.66 -3.54
CA GLU A 287 -12.97 11.63 -2.11
C GLU A 287 -12.04 12.50 -1.27
N MET A 288 -10.83 12.77 -1.75
CA MET A 288 -9.75 13.37 -0.96
C MET A 288 -9.18 14.63 -1.62
N TRP A 289 -9.89 15.23 -2.56
CA TRP A 289 -9.44 16.45 -3.25
C TRP A 289 -10.34 17.63 -2.89
N GLN A 290 -9.74 18.82 -2.81
CA GLN A 290 -10.50 20.04 -2.52
C GLN A 290 -11.40 20.43 -3.70
N HIS A 291 -12.67 20.75 -3.40
CA HIS A 291 -13.62 21.27 -4.37
C HIS A 291 -14.15 22.66 -3.95
N PRO A 292 -14.13 23.68 -4.84
CA PRO A 292 -13.56 23.64 -6.19
C PRO A 292 -12.04 23.43 -6.18
N THR A 293 -11.51 22.87 -7.28
CA THR A 293 -10.08 22.57 -7.45
C THR A 293 -9.23 23.83 -7.26
N PRO A 294 -8.20 23.80 -6.39
CA PRO A 294 -7.20 24.86 -6.33
C PRO A 294 -6.45 24.96 -7.66
N SER A 295 -6.09 26.18 -8.07
CA SER A 295 -5.29 26.36 -9.29
C SER A 295 -3.89 25.79 -9.11
N TYR A 296 -3.27 25.38 -10.23
CA TYR A 296 -1.86 24.99 -10.26
C TYR A 296 -0.97 26.02 -9.57
N GLN A 297 -1.16 27.32 -9.89
CA GLN A 297 -0.36 28.39 -9.32
C GLN A 297 -0.55 28.52 -7.81
N ALA A 298 -1.78 28.38 -7.29
CA ALA A 298 -2.04 28.46 -5.86
C ALA A 298 -1.34 27.33 -5.09
N LEU A 299 -1.39 26.10 -5.61
CA LEU A 299 -0.67 24.97 -5.01
C LEU A 299 0.84 25.11 -5.15
N PHE A 300 1.32 25.61 -6.29
CA PHE A 300 2.75 25.86 -6.50
C PHE A 300 3.29 26.95 -5.56
N ASP A 301 2.51 28.00 -5.32
CA ASP A 301 2.83 29.05 -4.36
C ASP A 301 2.85 28.47 -2.93
N SER A 302 1.88 27.62 -2.57
CA SER A 302 1.86 26.91 -1.29
C SER A 302 3.09 26.03 -1.12
N PHE A 303 3.47 25.28 -2.15
CA PHE A 303 4.69 24.46 -2.18
C PHE A 303 5.93 25.32 -1.92
N ARG A 304 6.08 26.46 -2.62
CA ARG A 304 7.24 27.34 -2.44
C ARG A 304 7.25 28.15 -1.15
N GLN A 305 6.11 28.31 -0.48
CA GLN A 305 6.05 28.87 0.87
C GLN A 305 6.59 27.91 1.93
N GLY A 306 6.54 26.60 1.67
CA GLY A 306 7.07 25.57 2.56
C GLY A 306 8.58 25.38 2.43
N ILE A 307 9.24 25.06 3.56
CA ILE A 307 10.66 24.71 3.55
C ILE A 307 10.92 23.32 2.95
N MET A 308 9.91 22.45 2.97
CA MET A 308 9.89 21.11 2.38
C MET A 308 8.49 20.88 1.79
N GLY A 309 8.39 20.09 0.71
CA GLY A 309 7.11 19.84 0.03
C GLY A 309 7.10 18.54 -0.76
N GLY A 310 5.92 18.11 -1.20
CA GLY A 310 5.68 16.87 -1.93
C GLY A 310 5.14 17.07 -3.36
N ASP A 311 5.33 18.25 -3.94
CA ASP A 311 4.99 18.60 -5.32
C ASP A 311 3.50 18.40 -5.70
N THR A 312 2.60 18.69 -4.75
CA THR A 312 1.16 18.44 -4.89
C THR A 312 0.55 19.18 -6.08
N TYR A 313 1.13 20.33 -6.45
CA TYR A 313 0.74 21.13 -7.62
C TYR A 313 0.76 20.33 -8.94
N ALA A 314 1.62 19.32 -9.07
CA ALA A 314 1.70 18.48 -10.26
C ALA A 314 0.45 17.60 -10.43
N LEU A 315 -0.26 17.31 -9.34
CA LEU A 315 -1.45 16.46 -9.35
C LEU A 315 -2.67 17.15 -9.97
N VAL A 316 -2.66 18.48 -10.16
CA VAL A 316 -3.77 19.22 -10.80
C VAL A 316 -4.04 18.71 -12.22
N GLN A 317 -2.98 18.43 -12.99
CA GLN A 317 -3.14 17.93 -14.36
C GLN A 317 -3.80 16.54 -14.39
N SER A 318 -3.38 15.67 -13.47
CA SER A 318 -3.97 14.36 -13.26
C SER A 318 -5.43 14.48 -12.80
N TYR A 319 -5.73 15.34 -11.82
CA TYR A 319 -7.10 15.63 -11.39
C TYR A 319 -8.01 15.99 -12.58
N CYS A 320 -7.60 16.94 -13.43
CA CYS A 320 -8.40 17.36 -14.57
C CYS A 320 -8.62 16.21 -15.58
N THR A 321 -7.64 15.34 -15.73
CA THR A 321 -7.74 14.15 -16.59
C THR A 321 -8.74 13.13 -16.04
N PHE A 322 -8.70 12.86 -14.73
CA PHE A 322 -9.58 11.88 -14.08
C PHE A 322 -11.03 12.34 -13.94
N THR A 323 -11.25 13.62 -13.72
CA THR A 323 -12.59 14.18 -13.48
C THR A 323 -13.27 14.64 -14.78
N ALA A 324 -12.54 14.64 -15.90
CA ALA A 324 -12.91 15.36 -17.12
C ALA A 324 -13.27 16.84 -16.85
N GLU A 325 -12.86 17.38 -15.70
CA GLU A 325 -13.04 18.77 -15.32
C GLU A 325 -11.95 19.57 -16.04
N ILE A 326 -12.14 19.75 -17.35
CA ILE A 326 -11.66 20.94 -18.02
C ILE A 326 -12.41 22.08 -17.34
N ASP A 327 -11.68 23.01 -16.76
CA ASP A 327 -12.15 24.18 -16.04
C ASP A 327 -13.19 25.01 -16.82
N ARG A 328 -14.43 24.51 -16.90
CA ARG A 328 -15.61 25.19 -17.43
C ARG A 328 -16.36 25.93 -16.34
N ARG A 329 -16.00 25.70 -15.06
CA ARG A 329 -16.59 26.42 -13.94
C ARG A 329 -15.98 27.81 -13.76
N LEU A 330 -14.77 28.09 -14.25
CA LEU A 330 -14.32 29.48 -14.42
C LEU A 330 -15.17 30.30 -15.40
N GLN A 331 -16.06 29.67 -16.20
CA GLN A 331 -17.05 30.35 -17.05
C GLN A 331 -18.52 30.10 -16.63
N GLY A 332 -18.77 29.51 -15.46
CA GLY A 332 -20.13 29.42 -14.90
C GLY A 332 -21.13 28.53 -15.67
N GLY A 333 -20.70 27.36 -16.18
CA GLY A 333 -21.59 26.41 -16.88
C GLY A 333 -21.71 25.03 -16.21
N ASN A 334 -22.93 24.46 -16.19
CA ASN A 334 -23.19 23.06 -15.83
C ASN A 334 -22.64 22.08 -16.89
N THR A 335 -22.28 20.85 -16.51
CA THR A 335 -21.81 19.81 -17.45
C THR A 335 -22.90 19.47 -18.47
N CYS A 336 -22.51 19.02 -19.67
CA CYS A 336 -23.50 18.67 -20.70
C CYS A 336 -24.42 17.52 -20.25
N GLY A 337 -23.91 16.53 -19.53
CA GLY A 337 -24.74 15.47 -18.96
C GLY A 337 -25.82 16.00 -18.01
N VAL A 338 -25.51 17.01 -17.19
CA VAL A 338 -26.48 17.67 -16.30
C VAL A 338 -27.49 18.51 -17.09
N LYS A 339 -27.05 19.20 -18.15
CA LYS A 339 -27.95 19.96 -19.04
C LYS A 339 -28.94 19.04 -19.78
N VAL A 340 -28.46 17.92 -20.31
CA VAL A 340 -29.30 16.89 -20.97
C VAL A 340 -30.29 16.27 -19.98
N LEU A 341 -29.84 15.92 -18.78
CA LEU A 341 -30.72 15.38 -17.73
C LEU A 341 -31.79 16.40 -17.30
N ALA A 342 -31.41 17.67 -17.08
CA ALA A 342 -32.34 18.73 -16.75
C ALA A 342 -33.35 18.95 -17.88
N SER A 343 -32.91 18.95 -19.14
CA SER A 343 -33.80 19.07 -20.29
C SER A 343 -34.74 17.86 -20.42
N TYR A 344 -34.28 16.64 -20.14
CA TYR A 344 -35.15 15.45 -20.13
C TYR A 344 -36.26 15.56 -19.09
N VAL A 345 -35.94 16.03 -17.89
CA VAL A 345 -36.93 16.25 -16.82
C VAL A 345 -37.90 17.38 -17.18
N LEU A 346 -37.38 18.52 -17.66
CA LEU A 346 -38.21 19.67 -18.07
C LEU A 346 -39.11 19.36 -19.27
N SER A 347 -38.66 18.48 -20.17
CA SER A 347 -39.43 17.98 -21.31
C SER A 347 -40.31 16.78 -20.94
N SER A 348 -40.53 16.49 -19.66
CA SER A 348 -41.41 15.40 -19.16
C SER A 348 -41.10 14.03 -19.76
N GLY A 349 -39.82 13.76 -20.03
CA GLY A 349 -39.35 12.51 -20.62
C GLY A 349 -39.58 12.36 -22.13
N VAL A 350 -40.07 13.40 -22.82
CA VAL A 350 -40.22 13.41 -24.28
C VAL A 350 -38.86 13.59 -24.93
N LEU A 351 -38.31 12.49 -25.47
CA LEU A 351 -36.93 12.43 -25.98
C LEU A 351 -36.65 13.43 -27.11
N ASP A 352 -37.61 13.65 -28.01
CA ASP A 352 -37.45 14.57 -29.15
C ASP A 352 -37.36 16.05 -28.73
N ALA A 353 -37.74 16.37 -27.48
CA ALA A 353 -37.70 17.71 -26.92
C ALA A 353 -36.52 17.91 -25.96
N VAL A 354 -35.56 16.97 -25.90
CA VAL A 354 -34.36 17.08 -25.08
C VAL A 354 -33.32 17.94 -25.81
N ASP A 355 -32.90 19.04 -25.18
CA ASP A 355 -31.82 19.88 -25.65
C ASP A 355 -30.47 19.18 -25.42
N THR A 356 -29.83 18.79 -26.51
CA THR A 356 -28.51 18.16 -26.55
C THR A 356 -27.44 19.06 -27.17
N SER A 357 -27.73 20.35 -27.42
CA SER A 357 -26.80 21.30 -28.06
C SER A 357 -25.46 21.43 -27.32
N CYS A 358 -25.44 21.14 -26.01
CA CYS A 358 -24.21 21.11 -25.23
C CYS A 358 -23.21 20.02 -25.66
N LEU A 359 -23.64 19.01 -26.41
CA LEU A 359 -22.77 17.95 -26.92
C LEU A 359 -21.76 18.52 -27.94
N ASP A 360 -22.15 19.57 -28.69
CA ASP A 360 -21.28 20.25 -29.66
C ASP A 360 -20.11 20.98 -28.99
N GLU A 361 -20.25 21.28 -27.70
CA GLU A 361 -19.18 21.88 -26.92
C GLU A 361 -18.23 20.83 -26.34
N ILE A 362 -18.61 19.55 -26.22
CA ILE A 362 -17.75 18.54 -25.59
C ILE A 362 -16.46 18.39 -26.41
N ILE A 363 -15.29 18.47 -25.76
CA ILE A 363 -14.02 18.20 -26.42
C ILE A 363 -14.00 16.71 -26.78
N PRO A 364 -13.94 16.35 -28.08
CA PRO A 364 -13.94 14.96 -28.48
C PRO A 364 -12.66 14.28 -27.99
N VAL A 365 -12.76 13.01 -27.59
CA VAL A 365 -11.59 12.18 -27.33
C VAL A 365 -10.82 12.07 -28.64
N ARG A 366 -9.61 12.63 -28.69
CA ARG A 366 -8.75 12.55 -29.85
C ARG A 366 -7.53 11.70 -29.54
N PHE A 367 -7.29 10.71 -30.39
CA PHE A 367 -6.14 9.81 -30.30
C PHE A 367 -4.96 10.29 -31.17
N ASP A 368 -5.16 11.36 -31.95
CA ASP A 368 -4.14 11.98 -32.81
C ASP A 368 -3.18 12.92 -32.06
N SER A 369 -3.46 13.20 -30.79
CA SER A 369 -2.77 14.19 -29.97
C SER A 369 -2.35 13.62 -28.61
N VAL A 370 -2.20 12.29 -28.52
CA VAL A 370 -1.57 11.60 -27.39
C VAL A 370 -0.09 12.02 -27.34
N GLY A 371 0.18 13.16 -26.69
CA GLY A 371 1.51 13.78 -26.70
C GLY A 371 1.53 15.29 -26.95
N GLY A 372 0.37 15.95 -27.19
CA GLY A 372 0.29 17.40 -27.46
C GLY A 372 0.88 18.34 -26.39
N ASN A 373 1.27 17.81 -25.23
CA ASN A 373 1.93 18.53 -24.13
C ASN A 373 3.21 17.81 -23.65
N GLY A 374 3.90 17.04 -24.50
CA GLY A 374 5.14 16.34 -24.13
C GLY A 374 4.95 15.05 -23.32
N TYR A 375 3.71 14.60 -23.11
CA TYR A 375 3.41 13.35 -22.39
C TYR A 375 4.00 12.10 -23.05
N ALA A 376 3.99 12.03 -24.39
CA ALA A 376 4.65 10.97 -25.11
C ALA A 376 6.14 10.92 -24.74
N ALA A 377 6.80 12.09 -24.65
CA ALA A 377 8.21 12.18 -24.31
C ALA A 377 8.47 11.83 -22.83
N ALA A 378 7.58 12.25 -21.93
CA ALA A 378 7.72 12.01 -20.49
C ALA A 378 7.52 10.54 -20.10
N TYR A 379 6.55 9.86 -20.72
CA TYR A 379 6.18 8.49 -20.33
C TYR A 379 6.73 7.42 -21.27
N PHE A 380 6.81 7.70 -22.58
CA PHE A 380 7.27 6.75 -23.58
C PHE A 380 8.68 7.07 -24.08
N GLY A 381 9.27 8.22 -23.73
CA GLY A 381 10.62 8.60 -24.17
C GLY A 381 10.69 8.95 -25.66
N THR A 382 9.58 9.36 -26.26
CA THR A 382 9.44 9.62 -27.69
C THR A 382 8.44 10.74 -27.96
N ALA A 383 8.57 11.46 -29.08
CA ALA A 383 7.60 12.49 -29.46
C ALA A 383 6.24 11.92 -29.90
N ASP A 384 6.21 10.64 -30.30
CA ASP A 384 5.01 9.92 -30.74
C ASP A 384 4.82 8.69 -29.86
N ALA A 385 3.71 8.63 -29.12
CA ALA A 385 3.40 7.56 -28.17
C ALA A 385 2.99 6.23 -28.82
N PHE A 386 2.63 6.24 -30.11
CA PHE A 386 2.22 5.03 -30.83
C PHE A 386 3.38 4.40 -31.58
N ASP A 387 4.05 5.18 -32.43
CA ASP A 387 5.04 4.65 -33.37
C ASP A 387 6.44 5.25 -33.17
N GLY A 388 6.61 6.18 -32.23
CA GLY A 388 7.87 6.88 -32.08
C GLY A 388 8.94 6.06 -31.34
N GLU A 389 10.16 6.13 -31.84
CA GLU A 389 11.27 5.38 -31.29
C GLU A 389 11.95 6.11 -30.12
N THR A 390 12.32 5.35 -29.08
CA THR A 390 13.11 5.84 -27.93
C THR A 390 14.57 6.13 -28.27
N SER A 391 14.96 6.07 -29.55
CA SER A 391 16.33 6.19 -30.04
C SER A 391 16.96 7.54 -29.67
N HIS A 392 16.17 8.62 -29.61
CA HIS A 392 16.63 9.93 -29.16
C HIS A 392 16.87 9.99 -27.64
N TYR A 393 16.06 9.28 -26.83
CA TYR A 393 16.19 9.24 -25.37
C TYR A 393 17.28 8.27 -24.90
N THR A 394 17.45 7.15 -25.61
CA THR A 394 18.58 6.23 -25.40
C THR A 394 19.90 6.88 -25.81
N TYR A 395 19.94 7.73 -26.84
CA TYR A 395 21.10 8.56 -27.15
C TYR A 395 21.39 9.58 -26.04
N VAL A 396 20.39 10.26 -25.47
CA VAL A 396 20.59 11.21 -24.36
C VAL A 396 20.99 10.51 -23.06
N GLN A 397 20.41 9.36 -22.72
CA GLN A 397 20.82 8.53 -21.57
C GLN A 397 22.21 7.91 -21.75
N GLN A 398 22.56 7.47 -22.98
CA GLN A 398 23.90 6.96 -23.28
C GLN A 398 24.93 8.08 -23.41
N ALA A 399 24.55 9.27 -23.87
CA ALA A 399 25.39 10.47 -23.90
C ALA A 399 25.59 11.04 -22.50
N ALA A 400 24.59 10.97 -21.61
CA ALA A 400 24.72 11.28 -20.20
C ALA A 400 25.64 10.27 -19.48
N LYS A 401 25.54 8.97 -19.82
CA LYS A 401 26.49 7.93 -19.33
C LYS A 401 27.88 8.05 -19.93
N LYS A 402 28.04 8.47 -21.20
CA LYS A 402 29.33 8.63 -21.88
C LYS A 402 30.00 9.99 -21.65
N GLY A 403 29.24 11.01 -21.27
CA GLY A 403 29.76 12.34 -20.92
C GLY A 403 30.58 12.38 -19.64
N LEU A 404 30.60 11.28 -18.87
CA LEU A 404 31.40 11.18 -17.65
C LEU A 404 32.90 10.94 -17.90
N HIS A 405 33.36 10.66 -19.12
CA HIS A 405 34.79 10.49 -19.43
C HIS A 405 35.20 11.28 -20.68
N GLY A 406 35.51 12.56 -20.51
CA GLY A 406 36.20 13.34 -21.53
C GLY A 406 37.70 13.03 -21.58
N THR A 407 38.16 12.37 -22.66
CA THR A 407 39.34 12.66 -23.53
C THR A 407 39.95 11.38 -24.14
N ILE A 408 40.09 11.37 -25.47
CA ILE A 408 40.84 10.40 -26.32
C ILE A 408 42.31 10.91 -26.33
N PRO A 409 43.42 10.10 -26.25
CA PRO A 409 43.73 8.98 -27.16
C PRO A 409 44.57 7.77 -26.61
N GLN A 410 44.40 6.56 -27.19
CA GLN A 410 45.43 5.67 -27.77
C GLN A 410 45.05 4.16 -27.80
N SER A 411 45.21 3.58 -29.01
CA SER A 411 45.34 2.15 -29.43
C SER A 411 44.39 1.06 -28.90
N THR A 412 43.28 0.89 -29.62
CA THR A 412 42.19 -0.09 -29.46
C THR A 412 42.52 -1.53 -29.91
N GLU A 413 43.70 -2.08 -29.60
CA GLU A 413 44.03 -3.47 -30.03
C GLU A 413 44.27 -4.46 -28.87
N TRP A 414 44.60 -4.01 -27.67
CA TRP A 414 44.90 -4.92 -26.54
C TRP A 414 43.70 -5.27 -25.66
N VAL A 415 42.71 -4.38 -25.51
CA VAL A 415 41.57 -4.58 -24.59
C VAL A 415 40.57 -5.61 -25.11
N VAL A 416 40.43 -5.72 -26.44
CA VAL A 416 39.52 -6.70 -27.07
C VAL A 416 40.07 -8.13 -26.91
N ALA A 417 41.39 -8.33 -27.02
CA ALA A 417 42.00 -9.65 -26.90
C ALA A 417 41.92 -10.25 -25.48
N VAL A 418 42.07 -9.43 -24.44
CA VAL A 418 41.99 -9.89 -23.04
C VAL A 418 40.54 -10.17 -22.61
N GLY A 419 39.56 -9.44 -23.17
CA GLY A 419 38.14 -9.64 -22.91
C GLY A 419 37.58 -10.96 -23.47
N PHE A 420 38.03 -11.39 -24.64
CA PHE A 420 37.57 -12.66 -25.23
C PHE A 420 38.14 -13.89 -24.52
N LEU A 421 39.39 -13.83 -24.04
CA LEU A 421 40.01 -14.93 -23.29
C LEU A 421 39.38 -15.13 -21.91
N SER A 422 38.97 -14.04 -21.24
CA SER A 422 38.33 -14.11 -19.91
C SER A 422 36.89 -14.62 -19.98
N ALA A 423 36.11 -14.23 -21.00
CA ALA A 423 34.74 -14.74 -21.20
C ALA A 423 34.72 -16.26 -21.51
N ALA A 424 35.69 -16.75 -22.30
CA ALA A 424 35.79 -18.17 -22.63
C ALA A 424 36.13 -19.05 -21.41
N VAL A 425 37.02 -18.58 -20.53
CA VAL A 425 37.38 -19.29 -19.29
C VAL A 425 36.21 -19.32 -18.31
N VAL A 426 35.47 -18.22 -18.16
CA VAL A 426 34.29 -18.17 -17.28
C VAL A 426 33.17 -19.11 -17.77
N MET A 427 32.93 -19.18 -19.08
CA MET A 427 31.96 -20.11 -19.67
C MET A 427 32.39 -21.58 -19.49
N ALA A 428 33.67 -21.89 -19.68
CA ALA A 428 34.19 -23.25 -19.47
C ALA A 428 34.08 -23.70 -18.01
N VAL A 429 34.39 -22.82 -17.05
CA VAL A 429 34.24 -23.10 -15.62
C VAL A 429 32.76 -23.26 -15.23
N ALA A 430 31.87 -22.43 -15.76
CA ALA A 430 30.43 -22.53 -15.49
C ALA A 430 29.86 -23.86 -16.02
N VAL A 431 30.27 -24.32 -17.20
CA VAL A 431 29.86 -25.62 -17.76
C VAL A 431 30.44 -26.80 -16.96
N ALA A 432 31.68 -26.70 -16.49
CA ALA A 432 32.30 -27.72 -15.64
C ALA A 432 31.62 -27.82 -14.25
N VAL A 433 31.24 -26.68 -13.65
CA VAL A 433 30.50 -26.63 -12.38
C VAL A 433 29.08 -27.18 -12.57
N ARG A 434 28.38 -26.83 -13.65
CA ARG A 434 27.03 -27.38 -13.93
C ARG A 434 27.06 -28.89 -14.14
N SER A 435 28.04 -29.39 -14.88
CA SER A 435 28.22 -30.83 -15.14
C SER A 435 28.56 -31.61 -13.87
N SER A 436 29.43 -31.07 -13.00
CA SER A 436 29.79 -31.71 -11.73
C SER A 436 28.66 -31.72 -10.70
N VAL A 437 27.82 -30.66 -10.65
CA VAL A 437 26.62 -30.63 -9.81
C VAL A 437 25.54 -31.59 -10.31
N HIS A 438 25.37 -31.74 -11.63
CA HIS A 438 24.43 -32.71 -12.20
C HIS A 438 24.86 -34.16 -11.93
N LEU A 439 26.16 -34.47 -12.08
CA LEU A 439 26.72 -35.78 -11.74
C LEU A 439 26.63 -36.10 -10.24
N ARG A 440 26.81 -35.11 -9.35
CA ARG A 440 26.58 -35.29 -7.90
C ARG A 440 25.11 -35.60 -7.58
N ARG A 441 24.16 -34.93 -8.24
CA ARG A 441 22.72 -35.17 -8.04
C ARG A 441 22.26 -36.54 -8.55
N LEU A 442 22.84 -37.04 -9.64
CA LEU A 442 22.57 -38.40 -10.14
C LEU A 442 23.16 -39.47 -9.22
N ARG A 443 24.34 -39.23 -8.63
CA ARG A 443 24.98 -40.17 -7.69
C ARG A 443 24.20 -40.31 -6.37
N ILE A 444 23.66 -39.21 -5.84
CA ILE A 444 22.83 -39.20 -4.62
C ILE A 444 21.47 -39.89 -4.86
N LYS A 445 20.89 -39.80 -6.07
CA LYS A 445 19.64 -40.50 -6.39
C LYS A 445 19.82 -42.03 -6.47
N CYS A 446 20.96 -42.52 -6.96
CA CYS A 446 21.24 -43.97 -7.01
C CYS A 446 21.59 -44.60 -5.63
N GLU A 447 22.13 -43.81 -4.68
CA GLU A 447 22.44 -44.31 -3.31
C GLU A 447 21.20 -44.40 -2.40
N VAL A 448 20.11 -43.70 -2.72
CA VAL A 448 18.86 -43.71 -1.93
C VAL A 448 17.90 -44.83 -2.36
N GLU A 449 17.94 -45.27 -3.63
CA GLU A 449 17.08 -46.35 -4.15
C GLU A 449 17.60 -47.78 -3.84
N THR A 450 18.82 -47.94 -3.32
CA THR A 450 19.43 -49.26 -3.04
C THR A 450 19.36 -49.70 -1.58
N ARG A 451 18.61 -48.99 -0.71
CA ARG A 451 18.54 -49.30 0.74
C ARG A 451 17.16 -49.69 1.29
N SER A 452 16.17 -49.94 0.43
CA SER A 452 14.79 -50.25 0.85
C SER A 452 14.29 -51.64 0.40
N THR A 453 14.99 -52.70 0.80
CA THR A 453 14.42 -54.06 0.81
C THR A 453 14.88 -54.80 2.07
N ASP A 454 14.13 -54.68 3.17
CA ASP A 454 13.81 -55.83 4.03
C ASP A 454 12.64 -55.52 5.01
N PRO A 455 11.68 -56.44 5.23
CA PRO A 455 10.50 -56.24 6.07
C PRO A 455 10.56 -57.04 7.38
N ALA A 456 10.48 -56.38 8.55
CA ALA A 456 10.10 -57.01 9.83
C ALA A 456 9.91 -55.90 10.91
N VAL A 457 8.72 -55.67 11.47
CA VAL A 457 8.15 -56.30 12.68
C VAL A 457 7.89 -55.23 13.77
N PHE A 458 6.62 -55.16 14.21
CA PHE A 458 6.08 -54.70 15.50
C PHE A 458 6.13 -53.21 15.93
N MET A 459 4.94 -52.60 15.96
CA MET A 459 4.45 -51.68 17.02
C MET A 459 4.26 -52.49 18.34
N PRO A 460 4.30 -51.93 19.57
CA PRO A 460 3.53 -50.74 19.96
C PRO A 460 4.11 -49.83 21.07
N GLY A 461 3.50 -48.64 21.22
CA GLY A 461 3.12 -48.17 22.56
C GLY A 461 3.60 -46.78 23.01
N ILE A 462 2.59 -45.97 23.34
CA ILE A 462 2.50 -45.08 24.51
C ILE A 462 3.01 -43.64 24.33
N ALA A 463 2.03 -42.75 24.46
CA ALA A 463 2.15 -41.32 24.65
C ALA A 463 2.91 -40.96 25.94
N HIS A 464 3.69 -39.89 25.91
CA HIS A 464 3.50 -38.77 26.84
C HIS A 464 4.33 -37.55 26.41
N ASP A 465 3.60 -36.44 26.36
CA ASP A 465 4.01 -35.05 26.55
C ASP A 465 5.08 -34.88 27.63
N LEU A 466 6.11 -34.06 27.38
CA LEU A 466 6.85 -33.31 28.40
C LEU A 466 7.57 -32.11 27.76
N THR A 467 7.13 -30.94 28.22
CA THR A 467 7.72 -29.60 28.19
C THR A 467 9.15 -29.54 28.73
N ASP A 468 9.81 -28.41 28.43
CA ASP A 468 10.71 -27.63 29.29
C ASP A 468 11.56 -28.36 30.35
N ASP A 469 12.87 -28.18 30.34
CA ASP A 469 13.46 -27.04 31.06
C ASP A 469 14.99 -27.04 30.98
N GLU A 470 15.53 -25.85 31.23
CA GLU A 470 16.91 -25.53 31.59
C GLU A 470 17.50 -26.48 32.65
N ASP A 471 18.84 -26.56 32.77
CA ASP A 471 19.49 -26.28 34.07
C ASP A 471 21.03 -26.23 34.00
N ARG A 472 21.62 -25.11 34.44
CA ARG A 472 22.36 -24.98 35.73
C ARG A 472 23.11 -23.63 35.79
N THR A 473 22.70 -22.58 36.52
CA THR A 473 22.48 -22.33 37.99
C THR A 473 23.74 -22.51 38.86
N PRO A 474 23.88 -21.97 40.12
CA PRO A 474 23.02 -21.07 40.92
C PRO A 474 23.77 -19.97 41.75
N GLY A 475 23.02 -19.06 42.40
CA GLY A 475 23.50 -18.29 43.56
C GLY A 475 22.52 -17.27 44.15
N THR A 476 21.76 -17.66 45.18
CA THR A 476 20.96 -16.85 46.16
C THR A 476 20.73 -17.74 47.40
N PRO A 477 20.19 -17.32 48.59
CA PRO A 477 19.37 -16.13 48.94
C PRO A 477 19.68 -15.61 50.40
N PRO A 478 18.77 -14.99 51.21
CA PRO A 478 17.52 -14.23 50.98
C PRO A 478 17.45 -12.83 51.69
N ASP A 479 16.39 -12.08 51.36
CA ASP A 479 15.92 -10.81 51.96
C ASP A 479 15.48 -10.92 53.44
N PRO A 480 15.01 -9.83 54.12
CA PRO A 480 13.59 -9.47 53.95
C PRO A 480 13.15 -7.99 54.25
N VAL A 481 11.94 -7.67 53.76
CA VAL A 481 10.87 -6.84 54.39
C VAL A 481 10.73 -5.33 54.06
N VAL A 482 9.64 -5.04 53.32
CA VAL A 482 8.51 -4.09 53.55
C VAL A 482 8.81 -2.63 53.94
N VAL A 483 8.38 -1.69 53.08
CA VAL A 483 7.17 -0.82 53.26
C VAL A 483 6.54 -0.59 51.90
#